data_AF-A0A359LIR5-F1
#
_entry.id   AF-A0A359LIR5-F1
#
_cell.length_a   1.000
_cell.length_b   1.000
_cell.length_c   1.000
_cell.angle_alpha   90.00
_cell.angle_beta   90.00
_cell.angle_gamma   90.00
#
_symmetry.space_group_name_H-M   'P 1'
#
loop_
_entity.id
_entity.type
_entity.pdbx_description
1 polymer ?
#
loop_
_entity_poly.entity_id
_entity_poly.type
_entity_poly.pdbx_seq_one_letter_code
_entity_poly.pdbx_strand_id
1 'polypeptide(L)'
;MRFLDIGKNGILILVLIIGGGIIFLFSFIKISNWVRGKKLRQRFTKSRQAEKEAEKILRRNGYTIIDIQKSKPLLITIGNKIHRYLVRIDYLARKRGKVYVVEVKSGEKIPYITNRETRRQMLEYYLAYQPSGILLLNMKNKSISEIKFQFGSTPRQWMIRIIYFIAGIIFTLVLYYLLRGGWR
;
A
#
# COMPACT_ATOMS: atom_id res chain seq x y z
N MET A 1 -9.60 -70.11 -39.67
CA MET A 1 -10.52 -69.51 -38.66
C MET A 1 -9.69 -68.71 -37.64
N ARG A 2 -9.28 -67.46 -37.96
CA ARG A 2 -8.44 -66.61 -37.10
C ARG A 2 -8.75 -65.11 -37.23
N PHE A 3 -10.02 -64.76 -37.49
CA PHE A 3 -10.43 -63.35 -37.66
C PHE A 3 -11.24 -62.78 -36.47
N LEU A 4 -11.46 -63.56 -35.41
CA LEU A 4 -12.31 -63.16 -34.27
C LEU A 4 -11.56 -62.70 -33.00
N ASP A 5 -10.22 -62.72 -32.98
CA ASP A 5 -9.44 -62.42 -31.76
C ASP A 5 -8.86 -60.99 -31.73
N ILE A 6 -8.87 -60.29 -32.88
CA ILE A 6 -8.33 -58.93 -33.00
C ILE A 6 -9.27 -57.90 -32.34
N GLY A 7 -10.59 -58.13 -32.38
CA GLY A 7 -11.59 -57.21 -31.83
C GLY A 7 -11.60 -57.14 -30.30
N LYS A 8 -11.48 -58.30 -29.62
CA LYS A 8 -11.45 -58.34 -28.14
C LYS A 8 -10.15 -57.73 -27.59
N ASN A 9 -9.02 -58.04 -28.22
CA ASN A 9 -7.72 -57.49 -27.83
C ASN A 9 -7.64 -55.98 -28.13
N GLY A 10 -8.25 -55.51 -29.22
CA GLY A 10 -8.36 -54.08 -29.54
C GLY A 10 -9.19 -53.30 -28.52
N ILE A 11 -10.34 -53.84 -28.10
CA ILE A 11 -11.16 -53.23 -27.04
C ILE A 11 -10.40 -53.19 -25.71
N LEU A 12 -9.68 -54.26 -25.36
CA LEU A 12 -8.88 -54.32 -24.14
C LEU A 12 -7.78 -53.25 -24.13
N ILE A 13 -7.05 -53.10 -25.24
CA ILE A 13 -6.01 -52.07 -25.40
C ILE A 13 -6.61 -50.67 -25.28
N LEU A 14 -7.76 -50.43 -25.89
CA LEU A 14 -8.43 -49.13 -25.86
C LEU A 14 -8.90 -48.76 -24.44
N VAL A 15 -9.44 -49.73 -23.69
CA VAL A 15 -9.80 -49.56 -22.27
C VAL A 15 -8.56 -49.27 -21.41
N LEU A 16 -7.44 -49.96 -21.64
CA LEU A 16 -6.20 -49.73 -20.89
C LEU A 16 -5.60 -48.34 -21.16
N ILE A 17 -5.64 -47.88 -22.40
CA ILE A 17 -5.16 -46.54 -22.78
C ILE A 17 -6.01 -45.45 -22.11
N ILE A 18 -7.34 -45.58 -22.17
CA ILE A 18 -8.26 -44.61 -21.56
C ILE A 18 -8.13 -44.63 -20.03
N GLY A 19 -8.12 -45.82 -19.43
CA GLY A 19 -7.95 -45.99 -17.97
C GLY A 19 -6.62 -45.44 -17.48
N GLY A 20 -5.52 -45.75 -18.19
CA GLY A 20 -4.19 -45.21 -17.90
C GLY A 20 -4.14 -43.69 -18.02
N GLY A 21 -4.76 -43.12 -19.05
CA GLY A 21 -4.87 -41.68 -19.25
C GLY A 21 -5.61 -40.96 -18.12
N ILE A 22 -6.73 -41.53 -17.66
CA ILE A 22 -7.52 -40.98 -16.53
C ILE A 22 -6.71 -41.01 -15.23
N ILE A 23 -6.04 -42.12 -14.94
CA ILE A 23 -5.20 -42.28 -13.73
C ILE A 23 -4.03 -41.29 -13.74
N PHE A 24 -3.38 -41.11 -14.90
CA PHE A 24 -2.27 -40.19 -15.05
C PHE A 24 -2.71 -38.73 -14.88
N LEU A 25 -3.84 -38.35 -15.49
CA LEU A 25 -4.43 -37.02 -15.36
C LEU A 25 -4.80 -36.72 -13.90
N PHE A 26 -5.46 -37.65 -13.22
CA PHE A 26 -5.84 -37.51 -11.81
C PHE A 26 -4.61 -37.34 -10.91
N SER A 27 -3.59 -38.17 -11.12
CA SER A 27 -2.31 -38.10 -10.39
C SER A 27 -1.60 -36.76 -10.63
N PHE A 28 -1.56 -36.29 -11.88
CA PHE A 28 -0.97 -35.01 -12.25
C PHE A 28 -1.67 -33.82 -11.58
N ILE A 29 -3.01 -33.79 -11.57
CA ILE A 29 -3.79 -32.75 -10.90
C ILE A 29 -3.50 -32.74 -9.39
N LYS A 30 -3.51 -33.92 -8.74
CA LYS A 30 -3.27 -34.04 -7.30
C LYS A 30 -1.86 -33.60 -6.92
N ILE A 31 -0.85 -34.00 -7.68
CA ILE A 31 0.56 -33.62 -7.48
C ILE A 31 0.76 -32.12 -7.72
N SER A 32 0.20 -31.57 -8.81
CA SER A 32 0.28 -30.14 -9.13
C SER A 32 -0.34 -29.28 -8.02
N ASN A 33 -1.52 -29.66 -7.53
CA ASN A 33 -2.19 -28.98 -6.43
C ASN A 33 -1.42 -29.10 -5.11
N TRP A 34 -0.80 -30.24 -4.83
CA TRP A 34 0.05 -30.42 -3.65
C TRP A 34 1.31 -29.55 -3.69
N VAL A 35 2.00 -29.50 -4.85
CA VAL A 35 3.17 -28.64 -5.04
C VAL A 35 2.78 -27.15 -4.93
N ARG A 36 1.66 -26.74 -5.52
CA ARG A 36 1.10 -25.39 -5.37
C ARG A 36 0.80 -25.08 -3.90
N GLY A 37 0.16 -26.01 -3.19
CA GLY A 37 -0.14 -25.89 -1.76
C GLY A 37 1.12 -25.77 -0.88
N LYS A 38 2.16 -26.57 -1.13
CA LYS A 38 3.45 -26.45 -0.46
C LYS A 38 4.13 -25.11 -0.73
N LYS A 39 4.15 -24.65 -1.99
CA LYS A 39 4.71 -23.33 -2.35
C LYS A 39 3.96 -22.19 -1.66
N LEU A 40 2.62 -22.27 -1.57
CA LEU A 40 1.81 -21.31 -0.83
C LEU A 40 2.16 -21.31 0.66
N ARG A 41 2.20 -22.48 1.31
CA ARG A 41 2.58 -22.60 2.73
C ARG A 41 3.97 -22.04 3.02
N GLN A 42 4.95 -22.32 2.16
CA GLN A 42 6.31 -21.76 2.27
C GLN A 42 6.34 -20.23 2.12
N ARG A 43 5.45 -19.65 1.31
CA ARG A 43 5.31 -18.19 1.22
C ARG A 43 4.71 -17.60 2.49
N PHE A 44 3.70 -18.26 3.07
CA PHE A 44 3.09 -17.83 4.33
C PHE A 44 4.06 -17.88 5.51
N THR A 45 4.87 -18.94 5.65
CA THR A 45 5.86 -19.03 6.73
C THR A 45 6.93 -17.95 6.60
N LYS A 46 7.43 -17.70 5.38
CA LYS A 46 8.37 -16.60 5.10
C LYS A 46 7.77 -15.23 5.42
N SER A 47 6.50 -14.99 5.09
CA SER A 47 5.79 -13.74 5.42
C SER A 47 5.75 -13.51 6.93
N ARG A 48 5.36 -14.55 7.70
CA ARG A 48 5.26 -14.43 9.16
C ARG A 48 6.61 -14.23 9.85
N GLN A 49 7.68 -14.80 9.29
CA GLN A 49 9.03 -14.56 9.77
C GLN A 49 9.51 -13.13 9.45
N ALA A 50 9.20 -12.63 8.25
CA ALA A 50 9.50 -11.25 7.87
C ALA A 50 8.74 -10.24 8.74
N GLU A 51 7.50 -10.54 9.10
CA GLU A 51 6.69 -9.72 10.02
C GLU A 51 7.34 -9.65 11.43
N LYS A 52 7.74 -10.80 11.99
CA LYS A 52 8.42 -10.83 13.30
C LYS A 52 9.74 -10.07 13.31
N GLU A 53 10.54 -10.23 12.26
CA GLU A 53 11.79 -9.49 12.13
C GLU A 53 11.54 -7.99 11.93
N ALA A 54 10.50 -7.61 11.19
CA ALA A 54 10.13 -6.21 10.99
C ALA A 54 9.77 -5.53 12.32
N GLU A 55 8.92 -6.18 13.11
CA GLU A 55 8.57 -5.72 14.46
C GLU A 55 9.82 -5.57 15.35
N LYS A 56 10.74 -6.53 15.31
CA LYS A 56 12.00 -6.48 16.06
C LYS A 56 12.86 -5.30 15.67
N ILE A 57 12.99 -5.01 14.37
CA ILE A 57 13.74 -3.85 13.87
C ILE A 57 13.09 -2.55 14.34
N LEU A 58 11.77 -2.43 14.23
CA LEU A 58 11.02 -1.25 14.69
C LEU A 58 11.21 -1.02 16.19
N ARG A 59 11.03 -2.06 17.01
CA ARG A 59 11.23 -1.98 18.47
C ARG A 59 12.65 -1.58 18.85
N ARG A 60 13.66 -2.18 18.21
CA ARG A 60 15.09 -1.81 18.40
C ARG A 60 15.38 -0.35 18.04
N ASN A 61 14.65 0.21 17.08
CA ASN A 61 14.76 1.62 16.69
C ASN A 61 13.87 2.57 17.54
N GLY A 62 13.30 2.08 18.64
CA GLY A 62 12.52 2.87 19.59
C GLY A 62 11.07 3.14 19.15
N TYR A 63 10.53 2.34 18.24
CA TYR A 63 9.12 2.39 17.87
C TYR A 63 8.30 1.41 18.70
N THR A 64 7.13 1.84 19.15
CA THR A 64 6.10 0.98 19.76
C THR A 64 5.06 0.65 18.70
N ILE A 65 4.78 -0.64 18.47
CA ILE A 65 3.72 -1.05 17.55
C ILE A 65 2.36 -0.80 18.20
N ILE A 66 1.51 -0.05 17.52
CA ILE A 66 0.13 0.26 17.92
C ILE A 66 -0.83 -0.79 17.35
N ASP A 67 -0.65 -1.13 16.07
CA ASP A 67 -1.56 -2.01 15.34
C ASP A 67 -0.82 -2.71 14.19
N ILE A 68 -1.30 -3.89 13.80
CA ILE A 68 -0.71 -4.74 12.75
C ILE A 68 -1.80 -5.02 11.71
N GLN A 69 -1.48 -4.84 10.43
CA GLN A 69 -2.37 -5.10 9.31
C GLN A 69 -3.72 -4.36 9.38
N LYS A 70 -3.73 -3.18 10.03
CA LYS A 70 -4.92 -2.36 10.24
C LYS A 70 -5.52 -1.94 8.91
N SER A 71 -6.84 -2.03 8.80
CA SER A 71 -7.61 -1.53 7.65
C SER A 71 -8.49 -0.37 8.08
N LYS A 72 -8.54 0.71 7.27
CA LYS A 72 -9.44 1.84 7.47
C LYS A 72 -10.33 2.01 6.25
N PRO A 73 -11.66 2.22 6.41
CA PRO A 73 -12.53 2.47 5.27
C PRO A 73 -12.26 3.85 4.65
N LEU A 74 -12.21 3.87 3.32
CA LEU A 74 -12.28 5.05 2.46
C LEU A 74 -13.63 5.00 1.74
N LEU A 75 -14.45 6.02 1.93
CA LEU A 75 -15.75 6.15 1.26
C LEU A 75 -15.60 7.12 0.09
N ILE A 76 -15.95 6.67 -1.11
CA ILE A 76 -15.90 7.46 -2.33
C ILE A 76 -17.32 7.59 -2.86
N THR A 77 -17.81 8.82 -2.96
CA THR A 77 -19.16 9.09 -3.46
C THR A 77 -19.09 9.47 -4.94
N ILE A 78 -19.88 8.78 -5.78
CA ILE A 78 -20.02 9.08 -7.21
C ILE A 78 -21.51 9.23 -7.49
N GLY A 79 -21.96 10.47 -7.73
CA GLY A 79 -23.38 10.81 -7.75
C GLY A 79 -24.05 10.43 -6.42
N ASN A 80 -25.06 9.56 -6.47
CA ASN A 80 -25.77 9.08 -5.27
C ASN A 80 -25.26 7.72 -4.75
N LYS A 81 -24.15 7.19 -5.30
CA LYS A 81 -23.58 5.89 -4.89
C LYS A 81 -22.37 6.09 -3.97
N ILE A 82 -22.33 5.33 -2.87
CA ILE A 82 -21.17 5.26 -1.98
C ILE A 82 -20.39 3.99 -2.27
N HIS A 83 -19.11 4.13 -2.60
CA HIS A 83 -18.18 3.04 -2.80
C HIS A 83 -17.23 2.96 -1.60
N ARG A 84 -17.20 1.81 -0.93
CA ARG A 84 -16.35 1.57 0.24
C ARG A 84 -15.10 0.78 -0.18
N TYR A 85 -13.94 1.37 0.05
CA TYR A 85 -12.64 0.74 -0.13
C TYR A 85 -11.94 0.60 1.23
N LEU A 86 -11.06 -0.38 1.39
CA LEU A 86 -10.29 -0.57 2.62
C LEU A 86 -8.82 -0.26 2.35
N VAL A 87 -8.29 0.75 3.04
CA VAL A 87 -6.86 1.09 3.02
C VAL A 87 -6.18 0.31 4.12
N ARG A 88 -5.40 -0.71 3.73
CA ARG A 88 -4.68 -1.59 4.65
C ARG A 88 -3.20 -1.19 4.71
N ILE A 89 -2.66 -1.12 5.91
CA ILE A 89 -1.25 -0.84 6.18
C ILE A 89 -0.60 -2.03 6.89
N ASP A 90 0.71 -2.22 6.76
CA ASP A 90 1.39 -3.33 7.45
C ASP A 90 1.48 -3.10 8.96
N TYR A 91 1.92 -1.91 9.38
CA TYR A 91 1.95 -1.53 10.79
C TYR A 91 1.57 -0.08 11.02
N LEU A 92 1.01 0.17 12.20
CA LEU A 92 0.93 1.49 12.79
C LEU A 92 1.88 1.53 13.99
N ALA A 93 2.74 2.53 14.06
CA ALA A 93 3.78 2.62 15.09
C ALA A 93 3.83 4.01 15.74
N ARG A 94 4.30 4.08 16.98
CA ARG A 94 4.49 5.33 17.73
C ARG A 94 5.95 5.50 18.14
N LYS A 95 6.49 6.71 18.00
CA LYS A 95 7.79 7.10 18.56
C LYS A 95 7.77 8.56 18.97
N ARG A 96 8.18 8.86 20.20
CA ARG A 96 8.22 10.23 20.76
C ARG A 96 6.90 11.00 20.56
N GLY A 97 5.77 10.36 20.90
CA GLY A 97 4.42 10.94 20.74
C GLY A 97 3.88 11.02 19.31
N LYS A 98 4.70 10.78 18.29
CA LYS A 98 4.30 10.82 16.88
C LYS A 98 3.87 9.45 16.38
N VAL A 99 2.84 9.43 15.53
CA VAL A 99 2.29 8.21 14.92
C VAL A 99 2.76 8.10 13.49
N TYR A 100 3.16 6.90 13.11
CA TYR A 100 3.74 6.57 11.81
C TYR A 100 3.01 5.37 11.21
N VAL A 101 2.78 5.44 9.91
CA VAL A 101 2.43 4.25 9.12
C VAL A 101 3.73 3.58 8.69
N VAL A 102 3.81 2.25 8.74
CA VAL A 102 4.97 1.49 8.27
C VAL A 102 4.54 0.57 7.14
N GLU A 103 5.32 0.58 6.06
CA GLU A 103 5.23 -0.36 4.94
C GLU A 103 6.51 -1.19 4.89
N VAL A 104 6.38 -2.51 4.87
CA VAL A 104 7.49 -3.46 4.89
C VAL A 104 7.75 -4.00 3.49
N LYS A 105 9.00 -3.91 3.03
CA LYS A 105 9.43 -4.45 1.73
C LYS A 105 10.47 -5.54 1.94
N SER A 106 10.11 -6.77 1.51
CA SER A 106 10.95 -7.97 1.64
C SER A 106 11.70 -8.36 0.37
N GLY A 107 11.48 -7.66 -0.76
CA GLY A 107 12.03 -8.00 -2.08
C GLY A 107 13.21 -7.12 -2.52
N GLU A 108 13.89 -7.54 -3.59
CA GLU A 108 15.07 -6.84 -4.15
C GLU A 108 14.75 -5.49 -4.79
N LYS A 109 13.54 -5.36 -5.35
CA LYS A 109 13.07 -4.09 -5.86
C LYS A 109 12.67 -3.23 -4.68
N ILE A 110 13.56 -2.31 -4.30
CA ILE A 110 13.21 -1.16 -3.49
C ILE A 110 12.18 -0.39 -4.32
N PRO A 111 10.90 -0.31 -3.91
CA PRO A 111 9.98 0.58 -4.58
C PRO A 111 10.46 1.99 -4.27
N TYR A 112 11.22 2.55 -5.20
CA TYR A 112 11.66 3.92 -5.10
C TYR A 112 10.43 4.81 -5.08
N ILE A 113 10.46 5.85 -4.27
CA ILE A 113 9.45 6.91 -4.28
C ILE A 113 9.34 7.58 -5.67
N THR A 114 10.25 7.32 -6.61
CA THR A 114 10.13 7.77 -7.99
C THR A 114 9.04 7.00 -8.77
N ASN A 115 8.71 5.77 -8.34
CA ASN A 115 7.63 4.99 -8.94
C ASN A 115 6.27 5.64 -8.65
N ARG A 116 5.47 5.82 -9.71
CA ARG A 116 4.13 6.43 -9.65
C ARG A 116 3.18 5.69 -8.72
N GLU A 117 3.16 4.36 -8.77
CA GLU A 117 2.25 3.54 -7.96
C GLU A 117 2.63 3.58 -6.49
N THR A 118 3.94 3.53 -6.19
CA THR A 118 4.42 3.71 -4.82
C THR A 118 4.04 5.09 -4.27
N ARG A 119 4.21 6.17 -5.05
CA ARG A 119 3.76 7.51 -4.61
C ARG A 119 2.27 7.58 -4.32
N ARG A 120 1.45 7.01 -5.21
CA ARG A 120 -0.01 6.96 -5.04
C ARG A 120 -0.40 6.20 -3.78
N GLN A 121 0.18 5.03 -3.56
CA GLN A 121 -0.04 4.21 -2.38
C GLN A 121 0.38 4.95 -1.09
N MET A 122 1.55 5.60 -1.09
CA MET A 122 2.00 6.38 0.09
C MET A 122 1.08 7.58 0.34
N LEU A 123 0.59 8.25 -0.70
CA LEU A 123 -0.37 9.34 -0.56
C LEU A 123 -1.72 8.85 -0.02
N GLU A 124 -2.19 7.69 -0.48
CA GLU A 124 -3.41 7.05 0.03
C GLU A 124 -3.30 6.75 1.53
N TYR A 125 -2.17 6.18 1.98
CA TYR A 125 -1.91 5.97 3.40
C TYR A 125 -1.88 7.27 4.19
N TYR A 126 -1.24 8.30 3.64
CA TYR A 126 -1.17 9.61 4.28
C TYR A 126 -2.57 10.21 4.47
N LEU A 127 -3.42 10.17 3.44
CA LEU A 127 -4.78 10.69 3.50
C LEU A 127 -5.67 9.88 4.44
N ALA A 128 -5.55 8.55 4.42
CA ALA A 128 -6.37 7.68 5.26
C ALA A 128 -6.01 7.80 6.74
N TYR A 129 -4.72 7.78 7.09
CA TYR A 129 -4.26 7.68 8.48
C TYR A 129 -3.77 8.99 9.09
N GLN A 130 -3.49 10.01 8.27
CA GLN A 130 -2.92 11.30 8.68
C GLN A 130 -1.72 11.15 9.65
N PRO A 131 -0.73 10.30 9.33
CA PRO A 131 0.41 10.08 10.21
C PRO A 131 1.37 11.27 10.18
N SER A 132 2.26 11.33 11.19
CA SER A 132 3.38 12.28 11.21
C SER A 132 4.43 12.00 10.13
N GLY A 133 4.45 10.78 9.59
CA GLY A 133 5.32 10.34 8.50
C GLY A 133 5.02 8.88 8.13
N ILE A 134 5.53 8.44 6.97
CA ILE A 134 5.46 7.04 6.55
C ILE A 134 6.86 6.45 6.58
N LEU A 135 7.00 5.28 7.20
CA LEU A 135 8.26 4.56 7.32
C LEU A 135 8.29 3.43 6.29
N LEU A 136 9.27 3.47 5.40
CA LEU A 136 9.60 2.35 4.54
C LEU A 136 10.65 1.50 5.24
N LEU A 137 10.28 0.28 5.63
CA LEU A 137 11.20 -0.69 6.19
C LEU A 137 11.68 -1.65 5.10
N ASN A 138 12.97 -1.59 4.80
CA ASN A 138 13.61 -2.51 3.88
C ASN A 138 14.21 -3.69 4.67
N MET A 139 13.68 -4.89 4.45
CA MET A 139 14.12 -6.09 5.17
C MET A 139 15.47 -6.65 4.68
N LYS A 140 15.93 -6.27 3.48
CA LYS A 140 17.21 -6.74 2.92
C LYS A 140 18.41 -6.10 3.64
N ASN A 141 18.39 -4.77 3.78
CA ASN A 141 19.46 -4.00 4.43
C ASN A 141 19.09 -3.56 5.86
N LYS A 142 17.88 -3.89 6.34
CA LYS A 142 17.35 -3.52 7.67
C LYS A 142 17.32 -2.02 7.92
N SER A 143 17.16 -1.20 6.87
CA SER A 143 17.08 0.25 6.97
C SER A 143 15.64 0.74 7.05
N ILE A 144 15.44 1.83 7.79
CA ILE A 144 14.16 2.57 7.84
C ILE A 144 14.34 3.92 7.15
N SER A 145 13.53 4.20 6.15
CA SER A 145 13.48 5.50 5.48
C SER A 145 12.15 6.20 5.78
N GLU A 146 12.19 7.45 6.23
CA GLU A 146 11.00 8.24 6.51
C GLU A 146 10.60 9.06 5.28
N ILE A 147 9.36 8.91 4.83
CA ILE A 147 8.72 9.76 3.82
C ILE A 147 7.90 10.81 4.56
N LYS A 148 8.16 12.07 4.21
CA LYS A 148 7.36 13.22 4.62
C LYS A 148 6.74 13.87 3.39
N PHE A 149 5.45 14.12 3.47
CA PHE A 149 4.76 14.93 2.46
C PHE A 149 4.83 16.39 2.88
N GLN A 150 5.37 17.23 2.00
CA GLN A 150 5.30 18.67 2.11
C GLN A 150 4.31 19.14 1.06
N PHE A 151 3.14 19.58 1.52
CA PHE A 151 2.20 20.27 0.65
C PHE A 151 2.62 21.73 0.65
N GLY A 152 2.72 22.33 -0.54
CA GLY A 152 3.09 23.74 -0.66
C GLY A 152 2.05 24.63 0.01
N SER A 153 2.24 24.97 1.28
CA SER A 153 1.70 26.20 1.82
C SER A 153 2.60 27.29 1.28
N THR A 154 2.23 27.93 0.18
CA THR A 154 2.99 29.07 -0.32
C THR A 154 2.87 30.19 0.73
N PRO A 155 3.93 30.50 1.51
CA PRO A 155 3.88 31.58 2.51
C PRO A 155 3.55 32.92 1.85
N ARG A 156 3.83 33.01 0.54
CA ARG A 156 3.41 34.07 -0.38
C ARG A 156 1.94 34.43 -0.24
N GLN A 157 1.01 33.49 -0.05
CA GLN A 157 -0.42 33.85 0.01
C GLN A 157 -0.79 34.61 1.29
N TRP A 158 -0.24 34.23 2.45
CA TRP A 158 -0.44 34.99 3.68
C TRP A 158 0.27 36.34 3.62
N MET A 159 1.52 36.38 3.12
CA MET A 159 2.23 37.65 2.92
C MET A 159 1.47 38.61 1.99
N ILE A 160 0.87 38.11 0.91
CA ILE A 160 0.00 38.90 0.02
C ILE A 160 -1.22 39.43 0.77
N ARG A 161 -1.87 38.62 1.63
CA ARG A 161 -2.99 39.08 2.47
C ARG A 161 -2.56 40.18 3.44
N ILE A 162 -1.38 40.07 4.06
CA ILE A 162 -0.82 41.13 4.91
C ILE A 162 -0.57 42.41 4.10
N ILE A 163 0.03 42.30 2.91
CA ILE A 163 0.32 43.45 2.05
C ILE A 163 -0.98 44.19 1.68
N TYR A 164 -2.03 43.48 1.26
CA TYR A 164 -3.31 44.10 0.95
C TYR A 164 -3.98 44.70 2.19
N PHE A 165 -3.83 44.08 3.36
CA PHE A 165 -4.33 44.63 4.61
C PHE A 165 -3.63 45.96 4.97
N ILE A 166 -2.30 46.01 4.87
CA ILE A 166 -1.51 47.23 5.12
C ILE A 166 -1.84 48.32 4.08
N ALA A 167 -1.95 47.95 2.80
CA ALA A 167 -2.34 48.88 1.74
C ALA A 167 -3.73 49.47 1.99
N GLY A 168 -4.68 48.67 2.48
CA GLY A 168 -6.00 49.12 2.90
C GLY A 168 -5.92 50.16 4.03
N ILE A 169 -5.12 49.92 5.07
CA ILE A 169 -4.89 50.88 6.16
C ILE A 169 -4.34 52.20 5.63
N ILE A 170 -3.30 52.14 4.78
CA ILE A 170 -2.69 53.34 4.20
C ILE A 170 -3.71 54.11 3.36
N PHE A 171 -4.47 53.41 2.51
CA PHE A 171 -5.52 54.03 1.70
C PHE A 171 -6.58 54.73 2.55
N THR A 172 -7.04 54.09 3.64
CA THR A 172 -8.00 54.69 4.57
C THR A 172 -7.43 55.93 5.27
N LEU A 173 -6.16 55.90 5.70
CA LEU A 173 -5.51 57.04 6.33
C LEU A 173 -5.32 58.22 5.37
N VAL A 174 -4.93 57.94 4.12
CA VAL A 174 -4.81 58.96 3.06
C VAL A 174 -6.18 59.57 2.74
N LEU A 175 -7.22 58.74 2.57
CA LEU A 175 -8.58 59.21 2.32
C LEU A 175 -9.09 60.07 3.48
N TYR A 176 -8.87 59.64 4.72
CA TYR A 176 -9.22 60.39 5.91
C TYR A 176 -8.50 61.76 5.95
N TYR A 177 -7.20 61.79 5.67
CA TYR A 177 -6.42 63.04 5.62
C TYR A 177 -6.95 64.01 4.55
N LEU A 178 -7.26 63.51 3.35
CA LEU A 178 -7.82 64.32 2.26
C LEU A 178 -9.21 64.87 2.62
N LEU A 179 -10.09 64.05 3.22
CA LEU A 179 -11.43 64.46 3.64
C LEU A 179 -11.42 65.46 4.80
N ARG A 180 -10.41 65.43 5.67
CA ARG A 180 -10.28 66.37 6.81
C ARG A 180 -9.72 67.74 6.44
N GLY A 181 -9.45 68.00 5.16
CA GLY A 181 -9.02 69.32 4.69
C GLY A 181 -7.51 69.54 4.78
N GLY A 182 -6.70 68.58 4.32
CA GLY A 182 -5.24 68.71 4.19
C GLY A 182 -4.75 69.78 3.19
N TRP A 183 -5.63 70.66 2.71
CA TRP A 183 -5.32 71.88 1.95
C TRP A 183 -5.78 73.10 2.76
N ARG A 184 -5.04 73.40 3.82
CA ARG A 184 -4.94 74.73 4.42
C ARG A 184 -3.47 75.02 4.66
#